data_AF-A0A4Q4D7K8-F1
#
_entry.id   AF-A0A4Q4D7K8-F1
#
_cell.length_a   1.000
_cell.length_b   1.000
_cell.length_c   1.000
_cell.angle_alpha   90.00
_cell.angle_beta   90.00
_cell.angle_gamma   90.00
#
_symmetry.space_group_name_H-M   'P 1'
#
loop_
_entity.id
_entity.type
_entity.pdbx_description
1 polymer ?
#
loop_
_entity_poly.entity_id
_entity_poly.type
_entity_poly.pdbx_seq_one_letter_code
_entity_poly.pdbx_strand_id
1 'polypeptide(L)'
;MFSRVGMVLVVVVALLAPVAVQADEPVEPAGPTVAWGANITAETGVRTSARATVTFPSGSEPAPFVVVVEKASGEGWAELSRSESPSVDVPVRVLRGRTQLRARLLVADQEVSSDTLTVAGTRARVGATLSMPSRARDYQWIKASVTVRRRHDKLPLNVVAKLKLRRSGEKAWRTVASLRVKEGVKRINLKPRHDGTYKLMTQGTETLLPTTATPRAFDNLPPGSRVVIPRGASRPSVTVPAQPRAARIAADATVSRLSDAVWSSMKGRTWRKGCPVGRGGLRIVRVSYWAFDGYVRRGEIVVRAASASRTKKIFTDLFKAKAPVRSMYRVDRFGYSKSLKGGDDHESMRADNTSGFNCRKVVGNTRYVSPHSYGTSIDINPWENPYRSASGYTPNKSWHKRSKPASVTYRGSGDPVVKVFRKHGFRWLGKADLHHFQD
;
A
#
# COMPACT_ATOMS: atom_id res chain seq x y z
N MET A 1 -41.81 14.22 -76.07
CA MET A 1 -41.00 13.80 -77.23
C MET A 1 -40.98 12.28 -77.22
N PHE A 2 -41.45 11.67 -78.31
CA PHE A 2 -41.57 10.23 -78.61
C PHE A 2 -40.36 9.40 -78.13
N SER A 3 -40.44 8.11 -77.80
CA SER A 3 -40.98 7.01 -78.60
C SER A 3 -41.01 5.73 -77.74
N ARG A 4 -42.17 5.05 -77.64
CA ARG A 4 -42.57 3.85 -78.42
C ARG A 4 -42.12 2.53 -77.81
N VAL A 5 -43.07 1.96 -77.06
CA VAL A 5 -43.25 0.54 -76.77
C VAL A 5 -43.57 -0.19 -78.09
N GLY A 6 -42.79 -1.23 -78.40
CA GLY A 6 -43.02 -2.15 -79.51
C GLY A 6 -43.30 -3.54 -78.98
N MET A 7 -44.56 -3.93 -79.06
CA MET A 7 -45.13 -5.25 -78.75
C MET A 7 -44.67 -6.26 -79.81
N VAL A 8 -44.11 -7.39 -79.38
CA VAL A 8 -43.95 -8.57 -80.24
C VAL A 8 -44.78 -9.71 -79.63
N LEU A 9 -45.84 -10.03 -80.35
CA LEU A 9 -46.72 -11.17 -80.17
C LEU A 9 -46.01 -12.40 -80.79
N VAL A 10 -45.74 -13.44 -80.02
CA VAL A 10 -45.37 -14.76 -80.58
C VAL A 10 -46.35 -15.79 -80.05
N VAL A 11 -46.96 -16.45 -81.03
CA VAL A 11 -47.99 -17.47 -80.94
C VAL A 11 -47.40 -18.78 -80.39
N VAL A 12 -48.20 -19.42 -79.54
CA VAL A 12 -47.97 -20.70 -78.87
C VAL A 12 -47.93 -21.85 -79.88
N VAL A 13 -46.89 -22.70 -79.80
CA VAL A 13 -46.97 -24.11 -80.24
C VAL A 13 -46.70 -24.98 -79.03
N ALA A 14 -47.75 -25.63 -78.55
CA ALA A 14 -47.72 -26.58 -77.46
C ALA A 14 -47.12 -27.91 -77.95
N LEU A 15 -45.86 -28.17 -77.61
CA LEU A 15 -45.26 -29.50 -77.65
C LEU A 15 -45.44 -30.12 -76.25
N LEU A 16 -46.37 -31.06 -76.15
CA LEU A 16 -46.55 -31.94 -75.00
C LEU A 16 -45.29 -32.80 -74.85
N ALA A 17 -44.34 -32.36 -74.03
CA ALA A 17 -43.33 -33.24 -73.46
C ALA A 17 -43.97 -34.05 -72.32
N PRO A 18 -43.75 -35.38 -72.24
CA PRO A 18 -44.21 -36.15 -71.10
C PRO A 18 -43.56 -35.57 -69.83
N VAL A 19 -44.38 -35.12 -68.89
CA VAL A 19 -43.96 -34.89 -67.52
C VAL A 19 -43.55 -36.26 -66.99
N ALA A 20 -42.24 -36.51 -66.92
CA ALA A 20 -41.75 -37.56 -66.05
C ALA A 20 -42.17 -37.17 -64.64
N VAL A 21 -43.20 -37.84 -64.12
CA VAL A 21 -43.46 -37.87 -62.68
C VAL A 21 -42.22 -38.50 -62.08
N GLN A 22 -41.30 -37.66 -61.62
CA GLN A 22 -40.30 -38.07 -60.63
C GLN A 22 -41.14 -38.52 -59.45
N ALA A 23 -41.28 -39.84 -59.28
CA ALA A 23 -41.78 -40.38 -58.03
C ALA A 23 -40.90 -39.74 -56.95
N ASP A 24 -41.51 -39.00 -56.02
CA ASP A 24 -40.85 -38.66 -54.77
C ASP A 24 -40.25 -39.96 -54.26
N GLU A 25 -38.92 -40.00 -54.11
CA GLU A 25 -38.29 -41.11 -53.40
C GLU A 25 -39.04 -41.25 -52.06
N PRO A 26 -39.44 -42.47 -51.68
CA PRO A 26 -40.15 -42.66 -50.42
C PRO A 26 -39.27 -42.05 -49.33
N VAL A 27 -39.78 -40.98 -48.69
CA VAL A 27 -39.13 -40.34 -47.54
C VAL A 27 -38.96 -41.45 -46.51
N GLU A 28 -37.73 -41.93 -46.37
CA GLU A 28 -37.37 -42.97 -45.43
C GLU A 28 -37.90 -42.53 -44.06
N PRO A 29 -38.68 -43.37 -43.34
CA PRO A 29 -39.25 -42.98 -42.07
C PRO A 29 -38.10 -42.50 -41.17
N ALA A 30 -38.18 -41.25 -40.70
CA ALA A 30 -37.11 -40.66 -39.91
C ALA A 30 -36.74 -41.63 -38.78
N GLY A 31 -35.50 -42.10 -38.72
CA GLY A 31 -35.05 -43.02 -37.68
C GLY A 31 -35.03 -42.37 -36.30
N PRO A 32 -34.85 -43.14 -35.21
CA PRO A 32 -34.64 -42.56 -33.90
C PRO A 32 -33.38 -41.70 -33.89
N THR A 33 -33.43 -40.57 -33.17
CA THR A 33 -32.33 -39.60 -33.11
C THR A 33 -31.85 -39.42 -31.69
N VAL A 34 -30.56 -39.12 -31.50
CA VAL A 34 -30.01 -38.70 -30.21
C VAL A 34 -29.60 -37.23 -30.29
N ALA A 35 -29.95 -36.46 -29.25
CA ALA A 35 -29.57 -35.06 -29.14
C ALA A 35 -29.08 -34.74 -27.73
N TRP A 36 -28.08 -33.87 -27.64
CA TRP A 36 -27.68 -33.27 -26.38
C TRP A 36 -28.60 -32.12 -25.97
N GLY A 37 -28.63 -31.83 -24.67
CA GLY A 37 -29.06 -30.52 -24.18
C GLY A 37 -28.13 -29.37 -24.62
N ALA A 38 -28.38 -28.17 -24.11
CA ALA A 38 -27.59 -26.98 -24.44
C ALA A 38 -26.11 -27.11 -24.05
N ASN A 39 -25.23 -26.49 -24.86
CA ASN A 39 -23.80 -26.35 -24.57
C ASN A 39 -23.54 -25.82 -23.15
N ILE A 40 -22.55 -26.40 -22.47
CA ILE A 40 -22.23 -26.07 -21.07
C ILE A 40 -21.10 -25.06 -21.03
N THR A 41 -21.33 -23.90 -20.43
CA THR A 41 -20.26 -22.96 -20.07
C THR A 41 -20.25 -22.71 -18.57
N ALA A 42 -19.15 -23.05 -17.90
CA ALA A 42 -19.06 -22.92 -16.44
C ALA A 42 -17.63 -22.57 -15.97
N GLU A 43 -17.48 -22.28 -14.68
CA GLU A 43 -16.18 -22.07 -14.06
C GLU A 43 -15.41 -23.40 -13.90
N THR A 44 -14.09 -23.37 -14.06
CA THR A 44 -13.23 -24.54 -13.87
C THR A 44 -13.42 -25.15 -12.48
N GLY A 45 -13.71 -26.45 -12.44
CA GLY A 45 -13.94 -27.22 -11.22
C GLY A 45 -15.42 -27.41 -10.87
N VAL A 46 -16.35 -26.70 -11.53
CA VAL A 46 -17.79 -26.96 -11.39
C VAL A 46 -18.10 -28.39 -11.80
N ARG A 47 -18.96 -29.04 -11.02
CA ARG A 47 -19.54 -30.35 -11.32
C ARG A 47 -20.99 -30.13 -11.76
N THR A 48 -21.37 -30.72 -12.89
CA THR A 48 -22.71 -30.66 -13.49
C THR A 48 -23.00 -32.00 -14.16
N SER A 49 -24.21 -32.23 -14.68
CA SER A 49 -24.46 -33.29 -15.66
C SER A 49 -24.66 -32.70 -17.06
N ALA A 50 -24.37 -33.51 -18.07
CA ALA A 50 -24.81 -33.33 -19.45
C ALA A 50 -25.79 -34.46 -19.77
N ARG A 51 -26.89 -34.15 -20.45
CA ARG A 51 -27.92 -35.13 -20.80
C ARG A 51 -28.01 -35.32 -22.31
N ALA A 52 -27.95 -36.57 -22.73
CA ALA A 52 -28.31 -37.00 -24.08
C ALA A 52 -29.67 -37.69 -24.03
N THR A 53 -30.56 -37.35 -24.96
CA THR A 53 -31.92 -37.88 -25.02
C THR A 53 -32.16 -38.48 -26.40
N VAL A 54 -32.75 -39.67 -26.42
CA VAL A 54 -33.21 -40.35 -27.63
C VAL A 54 -34.66 -39.98 -27.90
N THR A 55 -34.96 -39.57 -29.12
CA THR A 55 -36.32 -39.27 -29.60
C THR A 55 -36.72 -40.33 -30.62
N PHE A 56 -37.86 -40.98 -30.37
CA PHE A 56 -38.45 -41.97 -31.29
C PHE A 56 -39.54 -41.34 -32.16
N PRO A 57 -39.67 -41.74 -33.43
CA PRO A 57 -40.77 -41.34 -34.31
C PRO A 57 -42.12 -41.83 -33.77
N SER A 58 -43.17 -41.02 -33.94
CA SER A 58 -44.52 -41.35 -33.50
C SER A 58 -45.01 -42.64 -34.16
N GLY A 59 -45.44 -43.62 -33.36
CA GLY A 59 -46.02 -44.88 -33.85
C GLY A 59 -45.03 -46.01 -34.12
N SER A 60 -43.75 -45.84 -33.77
CA SER A 60 -42.74 -46.92 -33.86
C SER A 60 -42.52 -47.61 -32.50
N GLU A 61 -42.48 -48.94 -32.48
CA GLU A 61 -41.94 -49.68 -31.34
C GLU A 61 -40.41 -49.53 -31.34
N PRO A 62 -39.78 -49.18 -30.19
CA PRO A 62 -38.34 -48.98 -30.14
C PRO A 62 -37.63 -50.32 -30.31
N ALA A 63 -36.90 -50.49 -31.42
CA ALA A 63 -35.93 -51.57 -31.57
C ALA A 63 -34.89 -51.49 -30.44
N PRO A 64 -34.28 -52.62 -30.01
CA PRO A 64 -33.19 -52.58 -29.04
C PRO A 64 -32.09 -51.60 -29.47
N PHE A 65 -31.77 -50.67 -28.60
CA PHE A 65 -30.85 -49.58 -28.88
C PHE A 65 -29.86 -49.39 -27.74
N VAL A 66 -28.70 -48.81 -28.07
CA VAL A 66 -27.66 -48.47 -27.11
C VAL A 66 -27.19 -47.04 -27.37
N VAL A 67 -27.18 -46.21 -26.33
CA VAL A 67 -26.55 -44.90 -26.35
C VAL A 67 -25.14 -45.03 -25.78
N VAL A 68 -24.14 -44.72 -26.61
CA VAL A 68 -22.73 -44.65 -26.21
C VAL A 68 -22.33 -43.18 -26.08
N VAL A 69 -21.90 -42.77 -24.89
CA VAL A 69 -21.36 -41.44 -24.64
C VAL A 69 -19.85 -41.50 -24.60
N GLU A 70 -19.21 -40.58 -25.31
CA GLU A 70 -17.76 -40.52 -25.45
C GLU A 70 -17.24 -39.11 -25.19
N LYS A 71 -15.96 -39.01 -24.85
CA LYS A 71 -15.23 -37.74 -24.69
C LYS A 71 -14.05 -37.69 -25.64
N ALA A 72 -13.85 -36.52 -26.25
CA ALA A 72 -12.68 -36.29 -27.08
C ALA A 72 -11.38 -36.49 -26.27
N SER A 73 -10.46 -37.27 -26.84
CA SER A 73 -9.12 -37.55 -26.34
C SER A 73 -8.12 -37.42 -27.49
N GLY A 74 -6.83 -37.20 -27.22
CA GLY A 74 -5.79 -36.77 -28.18
C GLY A 74 -5.95 -37.19 -29.66
N GLU A 75 -6.28 -38.46 -29.92
CA GLU A 75 -6.39 -39.04 -31.27
C GLU A 75 -7.79 -39.57 -31.63
N GLY A 76 -8.81 -39.33 -30.80
CA GLY A 76 -10.17 -39.85 -31.06
C GLY A 76 -11.16 -39.67 -29.92
N TRP A 77 -12.05 -40.64 -29.74
CA TRP A 77 -13.13 -40.62 -28.76
C TRP A 77 -12.93 -41.74 -27.74
N ALA A 78 -13.01 -41.42 -26.45
CA ALA A 78 -12.96 -42.40 -25.36
C ALA A 78 -14.36 -42.60 -24.77
N GLU A 79 -14.84 -43.84 -24.72
CA GLU A 79 -16.13 -44.19 -24.11
C GLU A 79 -16.16 -43.81 -22.63
N LEU A 80 -17.23 -43.11 -22.23
CA LEU A 80 -17.52 -42.70 -20.86
C LEU A 80 -18.65 -43.52 -20.26
N SER A 81 -19.63 -43.89 -21.07
CA SER A 81 -20.84 -44.59 -20.65
C SER A 81 -21.49 -45.29 -21.84
N ARG A 82 -22.19 -46.37 -21.54
CA ARG A 82 -23.02 -47.15 -22.46
C ARG A 82 -24.31 -47.51 -21.73
N SER A 83 -25.45 -47.23 -22.36
CA SER A 83 -26.76 -47.37 -21.72
C SER A 83 -27.85 -47.69 -22.72
N GLU A 84 -28.81 -48.52 -22.32
CA GLU A 84 -30.04 -48.81 -23.08
C GLU A 84 -31.20 -47.88 -22.68
N SER A 85 -30.92 -46.86 -21.85
CA SER A 85 -31.91 -45.86 -21.45
C SER A 85 -32.08 -44.79 -22.54
N PRO A 86 -33.32 -44.33 -22.81
CA PRO A 86 -33.58 -43.23 -23.75
C PRO A 86 -33.11 -41.86 -23.20
N SER A 87 -32.68 -41.80 -21.95
CA SER A 87 -32.09 -40.60 -21.34
C SER A 87 -30.85 -41.00 -20.56
N VAL A 88 -29.71 -40.41 -20.93
CA VAL A 88 -28.41 -40.68 -20.31
C VAL A 88 -27.83 -39.39 -19.74
N ASP A 89 -27.75 -39.32 -18.41
CA ASP A 89 -27.05 -38.26 -17.69
C ASP A 89 -25.60 -38.66 -17.44
N VAL A 90 -24.66 -37.82 -17.88
CA VAL A 90 -23.23 -38.04 -17.68
C VAL A 90 -22.66 -36.95 -16.78
N PRO A 91 -22.00 -37.30 -15.66
CA PRO A 91 -21.39 -36.31 -14.78
C PRO A 91 -20.19 -35.66 -15.47
N VAL A 92 -20.20 -34.34 -15.53
CA VAL A 92 -19.16 -33.52 -16.15
C VAL A 92 -18.47 -32.68 -15.08
N ARG A 93 -17.16 -32.85 -14.96
CA ARG A 93 -16.29 -31.89 -14.26
C ARG A 93 -15.72 -30.91 -15.29
N VAL A 94 -16.10 -29.65 -15.19
CA VAL A 94 -15.68 -28.62 -16.14
C VAL A 94 -14.19 -28.33 -15.95
N LEU A 95 -13.39 -28.60 -16.98
CA LEU A 95 -11.97 -28.31 -17.05
C LEU A 95 -11.71 -27.01 -17.83
N ARG A 96 -10.55 -26.38 -17.64
CA ARG A 96 -10.19 -25.19 -18.40
C ARG A 96 -10.09 -25.51 -19.89
N GLY A 97 -10.67 -24.65 -20.74
CA GLY A 97 -10.62 -24.83 -22.19
C GLY A 97 -11.93 -25.37 -22.74
N ARG A 98 -11.89 -26.03 -23.90
CA ARG A 98 -13.05 -26.69 -24.51
C ARG A 98 -12.87 -28.20 -24.40
N THR A 99 -13.94 -28.91 -24.09
CA THR A 99 -14.02 -30.37 -24.12
C THR A 99 -15.25 -30.73 -24.94
N GLN A 100 -15.08 -31.61 -25.93
CA GLN A 100 -16.20 -32.14 -26.70
C GLN A 100 -16.64 -33.48 -26.10
N LEU A 101 -17.95 -33.66 -25.96
CA LEU A 101 -18.60 -34.94 -25.73
C LEU A 101 -19.37 -35.34 -26.99
N ARG A 102 -19.50 -36.64 -27.24
CA ARG A 102 -20.31 -37.19 -28.33
C ARG A 102 -21.27 -38.22 -27.76
N ALA A 103 -22.51 -38.20 -28.21
CA ALA A 103 -23.47 -39.27 -27.97
C ALA A 103 -23.71 -39.96 -29.30
N ARG A 104 -23.61 -41.29 -29.32
CA ARG A 104 -23.92 -42.13 -30.47
C ARG A 104 -25.09 -43.03 -30.11
N LEU A 105 -26.08 -43.10 -31.00
CA LEU A 105 -27.18 -44.03 -30.92
C LEU A 105 -26.91 -45.20 -31.85
N LEU A 106 -26.84 -46.40 -31.27
CA LEU A 106 -26.63 -47.64 -31.99
C LEU A 106 -27.94 -48.46 -32.01
N VAL A 107 -28.34 -48.94 -33.17
CA VAL A 107 -29.43 -49.90 -33.35
C VAL A 107 -28.86 -51.07 -34.17
N ALA A 108 -29.01 -52.30 -33.67
CA ALA A 108 -28.36 -53.48 -34.26
C ALA A 108 -26.84 -53.27 -34.51
N ASP A 109 -26.16 -52.67 -33.53
CA ASP A 109 -24.72 -52.31 -33.57
C ASP A 109 -24.28 -51.33 -34.67
N GLN A 110 -25.21 -50.75 -35.42
CA GLN A 110 -24.94 -49.69 -36.39
C GLN A 110 -25.28 -48.31 -35.83
N GLU A 111 -24.41 -47.33 -36.07
CA GLU A 111 -24.66 -45.94 -35.70
C GLU A 111 -25.75 -45.35 -36.60
N VAL A 112 -26.90 -45.06 -36.00
CA VAL A 112 -28.05 -44.46 -36.71
C VAL A 112 -28.18 -42.96 -36.47
N SER A 113 -27.58 -42.43 -35.41
CA SER A 113 -27.58 -41.00 -35.09
C SER A 113 -26.43 -40.65 -34.14
N SER A 114 -25.84 -39.46 -34.28
CA SER A 114 -24.90 -38.92 -33.30
C SER A 114 -24.99 -37.39 -33.18
N ASP A 115 -24.65 -36.90 -31.98
CA ASP A 115 -24.61 -35.47 -31.68
C ASP A 115 -23.44 -35.13 -30.75
N THR A 116 -22.97 -33.87 -30.78
CA THR A 116 -21.84 -33.41 -29.98
C THR A 116 -22.19 -32.25 -29.07
N LEU A 117 -21.65 -32.26 -27.85
CA LEU A 117 -21.80 -31.21 -26.87
C LEU A 117 -20.45 -30.57 -26.55
N THR A 118 -20.37 -29.25 -26.65
CA THR A 118 -19.23 -28.49 -26.16
C THR A 118 -19.40 -28.12 -24.69
N VAL A 119 -18.42 -28.51 -23.88
CA VAL A 119 -18.22 -28.07 -22.51
C VAL A 119 -17.06 -27.07 -22.48
N ALA A 120 -17.36 -25.79 -22.24
CA ALA A 120 -16.39 -24.71 -22.17
C ALA A 120 -16.12 -24.27 -20.72
N GLY A 121 -14.89 -24.44 -20.24
CA GLY A 121 -14.45 -23.99 -18.93
C GLY A 121 -13.75 -22.64 -18.93
N THR A 122 -14.31 -21.72 -18.17
CA THR A 122 -13.72 -20.41 -17.84
C THR A 122 -12.89 -20.49 -16.55
N ARG A 123 -12.07 -19.47 -16.28
CA ARG A 123 -11.33 -19.38 -15.01
C ARG A 123 -12.28 -19.20 -13.84
N ALA A 124 -12.07 -19.94 -12.76
CA ALA A 124 -12.92 -19.84 -11.58
C ALA A 124 -12.67 -18.54 -10.80
N ARG A 125 -13.75 -17.98 -10.25
CA ARG A 125 -13.67 -16.77 -9.43
C ARG A 125 -13.13 -17.11 -8.04
N VAL A 126 -12.30 -16.22 -7.51
CA VAL A 126 -11.68 -16.34 -6.20
C VAL A 126 -12.26 -15.30 -5.22
N GLY A 127 -12.61 -15.75 -4.03
CA GLY A 127 -12.90 -14.91 -2.87
C GLY A 127 -11.68 -14.84 -1.98
N ALA A 128 -11.32 -13.63 -1.53
CA ALA A 128 -10.21 -13.44 -0.61
C ALA A 128 -10.59 -12.44 0.48
N THR A 129 -10.14 -12.67 1.71
CA THR A 129 -10.33 -11.75 2.83
C THR A 129 -9.00 -11.46 3.54
N LEU A 130 -8.88 -10.24 4.04
CA LEU A 130 -7.82 -9.81 4.95
C LEU A 130 -8.47 -9.41 6.27
N SER A 131 -8.10 -10.12 7.34
CA SER A 131 -8.45 -9.79 8.71
C SER A 131 -7.23 -9.28 9.45
N MET A 132 -7.37 -8.11 10.08
CA MET A 132 -6.34 -7.47 10.89
C MET A 132 -6.97 -6.45 11.83
N PRO A 133 -6.36 -6.17 13.00
CA PRO A 133 -6.76 -5.04 13.82
C PRO A 133 -6.78 -3.73 13.02
N SER A 134 -7.74 -2.85 13.31
CA SER A 134 -7.83 -1.53 12.66
C SER A 134 -6.84 -0.52 13.24
N ARG A 135 -6.21 -0.82 14.38
CA ARG A 135 -5.21 0.04 15.03
C ARG A 135 -4.24 -0.76 15.90
N ALA A 136 -3.02 -0.24 16.07
CA ALA A 136 -2.09 -0.70 17.10
C ALA A 136 -1.05 0.37 17.43
N ARG A 137 -0.41 0.26 18.60
CA ARG A 137 0.70 1.15 18.97
C ARG A 137 1.92 0.84 18.10
N ASP A 138 2.68 1.87 17.75
CA ASP A 138 3.90 1.74 16.98
C ASP A 138 4.87 0.79 17.66
N TYR A 139 5.72 0.14 16.85
CA TYR A 139 6.65 -0.90 17.30
C TYR A 139 6.01 -2.21 17.82
N GLN A 140 4.68 -2.34 17.84
CA GLN A 140 4.02 -3.60 18.20
C GLN A 140 3.79 -4.50 16.98
N TRP A 141 3.92 -5.81 17.20
CA TRP A 141 3.47 -6.81 16.25
C TRP A 141 1.96 -6.99 16.36
N ILE A 142 1.28 -7.08 15.23
CA ILE A 142 -0.13 -7.46 15.14
C ILE A 142 -0.26 -8.80 14.44
N LYS A 143 -1.28 -9.57 14.83
CA LYS A 143 -1.69 -10.78 14.13
C LYS A 143 -2.68 -10.39 13.04
N ALA A 144 -2.40 -10.82 11.81
CA ALA A 144 -3.30 -10.72 10.67
C ALA A 144 -3.51 -12.11 10.07
N SER A 145 -4.65 -12.31 9.42
CA SER A 145 -4.93 -13.53 8.68
C SER A 145 -5.50 -13.22 7.30
N VAL A 146 -5.18 -14.10 6.37
CA VAL A 146 -5.68 -14.10 5.01
C VAL A 146 -6.45 -15.39 4.81
N THR A 147 -7.63 -15.30 4.20
CA THR A 147 -8.36 -16.46 3.70
C THR A 147 -8.59 -16.33 2.20
N VAL A 148 -8.45 -17.43 1.46
CA VAL A 148 -8.64 -17.50 0.01
C VAL A 148 -9.40 -18.78 -0.33
N ARG A 149 -10.55 -18.62 -0.98
CA ARG A 149 -11.42 -19.73 -1.37
C ARG A 149 -11.96 -19.51 -2.78
N ARG A 150 -12.24 -20.60 -3.50
CA ARG A 150 -12.99 -20.53 -4.75
C ARG A 150 -14.44 -20.15 -4.45
N ARG A 151 -15.05 -19.30 -5.29
CA ARG A 151 -16.32 -18.66 -4.93
C ARG A 151 -17.51 -19.63 -4.93
N HIS A 152 -17.59 -20.50 -5.94
CA HIS A 152 -18.76 -21.33 -6.18
C HIS A 152 -18.89 -22.50 -5.19
N ASP A 153 -17.80 -23.13 -4.77
CA ASP A 153 -17.80 -24.31 -3.89
C ASP A 153 -17.04 -24.11 -2.56
N LYS A 154 -16.53 -22.90 -2.32
CA LYS A 154 -15.75 -22.53 -1.13
C LYS A 154 -14.46 -23.36 -0.94
N LEU A 155 -13.97 -24.05 -1.97
CA LEU A 155 -12.76 -24.85 -1.88
C LEU A 155 -11.58 -23.97 -1.42
N PRO A 156 -10.84 -24.35 -0.36
CA PRO A 156 -9.61 -23.67 0.03
C PRO A 156 -8.56 -23.76 -1.08
N LEU A 157 -7.90 -22.64 -1.37
CA LEU A 157 -6.97 -22.56 -2.50
C LEU A 157 -5.51 -22.39 -2.05
N ASN A 158 -4.61 -23.00 -2.82
CA ASN A 158 -3.18 -22.75 -2.75
C ASN A 158 -2.82 -21.65 -3.75
N VAL A 159 -2.47 -20.46 -3.27
CA VAL A 159 -2.18 -19.31 -4.14
C VAL A 159 -1.01 -18.48 -3.64
N VAL A 160 -0.42 -17.70 -4.55
CA VAL A 160 0.46 -16.59 -4.19
C VAL A 160 -0.36 -15.30 -4.11
N ALA A 161 -0.17 -14.55 -3.04
CA ALA A 161 -0.80 -13.25 -2.82
C ALA A 161 0.21 -12.18 -2.45
N LYS A 162 -0.10 -10.92 -2.78
CA LYS A 162 0.68 -9.74 -2.39
C LYS A 162 -0.13 -8.91 -1.40
N LEU A 163 0.44 -8.66 -0.23
CA LEU A 163 -0.05 -7.67 0.71
C LEU A 163 0.55 -6.32 0.33
N LYS A 164 -0.31 -5.33 0.08
CA LYS A 164 0.10 -3.97 -0.27
C LYS A 164 -0.36 -2.97 0.77
N LEU A 165 0.44 -1.92 0.98
CA LEU A 165 0.14 -0.76 1.81
C LEU A 165 0.13 0.49 0.93
N ARG A 166 -0.90 1.32 1.10
CA ARG A 166 -0.89 2.73 0.70
C ARG A 166 -0.91 3.56 1.97
N ARG A 167 0.15 4.35 2.21
CA ARG A 167 0.23 5.20 3.39
C ARG A 167 -0.77 6.36 3.28
N SER A 168 -1.24 6.86 4.41
CA SER A 168 -2.09 8.04 4.44
C SER A 168 -1.39 9.23 3.77
N GLY A 169 -2.11 9.95 2.90
CA GLY A 169 -1.56 11.04 2.09
C GLY A 169 -0.75 10.62 0.85
N GLU A 170 -0.44 9.33 0.67
CA GLU A 170 0.24 8.83 -0.53
C GLU A 170 -0.76 8.25 -1.55
N LYS A 171 -0.50 8.45 -2.85
CA LYS A 171 -1.28 7.82 -3.94
C LYS A 171 -0.81 6.39 -4.25
N ALA A 172 0.48 6.11 -4.05
CA ALA A 172 1.10 4.87 -4.48
C ALA A 172 0.88 3.68 -3.53
N TRP A 173 0.64 2.51 -4.10
CA TRP A 173 0.60 1.24 -3.36
C TRP A 173 1.97 0.56 -3.39
N ARG A 174 2.48 0.16 -2.23
CA ARG A 174 3.76 -0.56 -2.09
C ARG A 174 3.50 -1.99 -1.61
N THR A 175 4.20 -2.96 -2.18
CA THR A 175 4.17 -4.33 -1.68
C THR A 175 4.93 -4.40 -0.37
N VAL A 176 4.28 -4.89 0.69
CA VAL A 176 4.90 -5.05 2.03
C VAL A 176 5.16 -6.52 2.37
N ALA A 177 4.46 -7.46 1.71
CA ALA A 177 4.76 -8.88 1.81
C ALA A 177 4.26 -9.65 0.58
N SER A 178 4.97 -10.72 0.23
CA SER A 178 4.51 -11.77 -0.68
C SER A 178 4.21 -13.02 0.12
N LEU A 179 3.01 -13.57 -0.06
CA LEU A 179 2.44 -14.61 0.78
C LEU A 179 2.17 -15.84 -0.07
N ARG A 180 2.64 -17.00 0.39
CA ARG A 180 2.17 -18.31 -0.09
C ARG A 180 1.04 -18.75 0.86
N VAL A 181 -0.19 -18.76 0.35
CA VAL A 181 -1.38 -19.25 1.05
C VAL A 181 -1.50 -20.73 0.74
N LYS A 182 -1.53 -21.57 1.78
CA LYS A 182 -1.77 -23.01 1.68
C LYS A 182 -3.10 -23.32 2.34
N GLU A 183 -3.85 -24.27 1.78
CA GLU A 183 -5.16 -24.70 2.32
C GLU A 183 -6.10 -23.50 2.58
N GLY A 184 -6.02 -22.49 1.70
CA GLY A 184 -6.86 -21.32 1.76
C GLY A 184 -6.64 -20.40 2.95
N VAL A 185 -5.62 -20.61 3.81
CA VAL A 185 -5.37 -19.76 4.98
C VAL A 185 -3.89 -19.41 5.12
N LYS A 186 -3.60 -18.15 5.51
CA LYS A 186 -2.26 -17.73 5.94
C LYS A 186 -2.35 -16.79 7.13
N ARG A 187 -1.70 -17.16 8.23
CA ARG A 187 -1.46 -16.27 9.38
C ARG A 187 -0.17 -15.47 9.16
N ILE A 188 -0.19 -14.20 9.54
CA ILE A 188 0.89 -13.25 9.29
C ILE A 188 1.09 -12.41 10.54
N ASN A 189 2.35 -12.25 10.96
CA ASN A 189 2.72 -11.23 11.93
C ASN A 189 3.19 -9.99 11.17
N LEU A 190 2.54 -8.86 11.41
CA LEU A 190 2.89 -7.58 10.79
C LEU A 190 3.37 -6.62 11.87
N LYS A 191 4.29 -5.73 11.52
CA LYS A 191 4.72 -4.63 12.38
C LYS A 191 4.45 -3.29 11.67
N PRO A 192 3.19 -2.85 11.55
CA PRO A 192 2.85 -1.60 10.90
C PRO A 192 3.57 -0.43 11.58
N ARG A 193 4.13 0.47 10.77
CA ARG A 193 4.84 1.68 11.22
C ARG A 193 4.20 2.98 10.71
N HIS A 194 3.07 2.89 10.03
CA HIS A 194 2.44 4.03 9.34
C HIS A 194 0.93 3.83 9.28
N ASP A 195 0.22 4.95 9.30
CA ASP A 195 -1.21 5.00 8.99
C ASP A 195 -1.39 4.72 7.50
N GLY A 196 -2.49 4.07 7.14
CA GLY A 196 -2.81 3.84 5.76
C GLY A 196 -3.86 2.77 5.53
N THR A 197 -3.83 2.20 4.34
CA THR A 197 -4.76 1.16 3.93
C THR A 197 -3.97 -0.03 3.42
N TYR A 198 -4.30 -1.22 3.92
CA TYR A 198 -3.78 -2.50 3.46
C TYR A 198 -4.76 -3.13 2.47
N LYS A 199 -4.25 -3.79 1.43
CA LYS A 199 -5.07 -4.66 0.58
C LYS A 199 -4.30 -5.91 0.21
N LEU A 200 -5.03 -7.00 0.08
CA LEU A 200 -4.51 -8.28 -0.39
C LEU A 200 -4.90 -8.47 -1.86
N MET A 201 -3.93 -8.87 -2.68
CA MET A 201 -4.16 -9.20 -4.09
C MET A 201 -3.67 -10.62 -4.37
N THR A 202 -4.51 -11.52 -4.86
CA THR A 202 -4.07 -12.83 -5.34
C THR A 202 -3.60 -12.73 -6.78
N GLN A 203 -2.63 -13.56 -7.16
CA GLN A 203 -2.26 -13.74 -8.56
C GLN A 203 -3.25 -14.70 -9.23
N GLY A 204 -3.57 -14.43 -10.50
CA GLY A 204 -4.33 -15.36 -11.32
C GLY A 204 -3.45 -16.54 -11.75
N THR A 205 -4.09 -17.64 -12.08
CA THR A 205 -3.45 -18.81 -12.70
C THR A 205 -4.17 -19.12 -14.01
N GLU A 206 -3.76 -20.21 -14.66
CA GLU A 206 -4.48 -20.75 -15.81
C GLU A 206 -5.96 -21.07 -15.50
N THR A 207 -6.24 -21.51 -14.28
CA THR A 207 -7.57 -21.97 -13.83
C THR A 207 -8.29 -21.00 -12.90
N LEU A 208 -7.61 -20.00 -12.36
CA LEU A 208 -8.15 -19.07 -11.36
C LEU A 208 -8.01 -17.61 -11.80
N LEU A 209 -9.07 -16.82 -11.61
CA LEU A 209 -9.01 -15.37 -11.78
C LEU A 209 -8.23 -14.72 -10.62
N PRO A 210 -7.43 -13.66 -10.89
CA PRO A 210 -6.90 -12.83 -9.81
C PRO A 210 -8.04 -12.15 -9.04
N THR A 211 -7.85 -11.89 -7.75
CA THR A 211 -8.83 -11.18 -6.93
C THR A 211 -8.16 -10.18 -6.00
N THR A 212 -8.88 -9.15 -5.60
CA THR A 212 -8.43 -8.18 -4.60
C THR A 212 -9.43 -8.17 -3.45
N ALA A 213 -8.94 -8.41 -2.23
CA ALA A 213 -9.76 -8.32 -1.04
C ALA A 213 -10.12 -6.85 -0.73
N THR A 214 -11.24 -6.64 -0.06
CA THR A 214 -11.64 -5.32 0.44
C THR A 214 -10.50 -4.68 1.25
N PRO A 215 -10.07 -3.46 0.90
CA PRO A 215 -9.00 -2.79 1.61
C PRO A 215 -9.35 -2.53 3.09
N ARG A 216 -8.35 -2.59 3.97
CA ARG A 216 -8.48 -2.38 5.42
C ARG A 216 -7.69 -1.16 5.86
N ALA A 217 -8.37 -0.15 6.39
CA ALA A 217 -7.71 0.99 7.01
C ALA A 217 -6.99 0.55 8.29
N PHE A 218 -5.86 1.18 8.56
CA PHE A 218 -5.04 0.94 9.74
C PHE A 218 -4.54 2.26 10.31
N ASP A 219 -4.80 2.46 11.60
CA ASP A 219 -4.34 3.60 12.39
C ASP A 219 -3.17 3.19 13.28
N ASN A 220 -2.00 3.74 13.02
CA ASN A 220 -0.85 3.55 13.87
C ASN A 220 -0.89 4.58 15.00
N LEU A 221 -0.79 4.12 16.24
CA LEU A 221 -0.81 4.99 17.41
C LEU A 221 0.62 5.23 17.89
N PRO A 222 0.96 6.44 18.37
CA PRO A 222 2.27 6.67 18.94
C PRO A 222 2.53 5.79 20.17
N PRO A 223 3.78 5.37 20.40
CA PRO A 223 4.15 4.61 21.59
C PRO A 223 4.32 5.50 22.83
N GLY A 224 4.54 6.80 22.63
CA GLY A 224 4.66 7.81 23.69
C GLY A 224 3.41 8.67 23.82
N SER A 225 3.37 9.46 24.89
CA SER A 225 2.32 10.45 25.10
C SER A 225 2.45 11.60 24.11
N ARG A 226 1.31 12.03 23.57
CA ARG A 226 1.25 13.25 22.74
C ARG A 226 1.31 14.48 23.65
N VAL A 227 2.06 15.50 23.24
CA VAL A 227 2.04 16.81 23.89
C VAL A 227 0.71 17.48 23.58
N VAL A 228 -0.08 17.76 24.62
CA VAL A 228 -1.36 18.47 24.49
C VAL A 228 -1.11 19.97 24.63
N ILE A 229 -1.18 20.67 23.50
CA ILE A 229 -1.13 22.13 23.46
C ILE A 229 -2.53 22.68 23.76
N PRO A 230 -2.70 23.61 24.72
CA PRO A 230 -4.01 24.17 25.05
C PRO A 230 -4.74 24.74 23.83
N ARG A 231 -6.08 24.63 23.81
CA ARG A 231 -6.90 25.23 22.76
C ARG A 231 -6.66 26.76 22.75
N GLY A 232 -6.46 27.33 21.57
CA GLY A 232 -6.16 28.76 21.41
C GLY A 232 -4.70 29.16 21.68
N ALA A 233 -3.84 28.26 22.16
CA ALA A 233 -2.42 28.57 22.30
C ALA A 233 -1.75 28.74 20.92
N SER A 234 -0.86 29.71 20.85
CA SER A 234 -0.10 30.06 19.64
C SER A 234 0.78 28.90 19.18
N ARG A 235 0.79 28.59 17.88
CA ARG A 235 1.52 27.46 17.27
C ARG A 235 2.62 27.94 16.34
N PRO A 236 3.69 27.14 16.13
CA PRO A 236 4.77 27.48 15.21
C PRO A 236 4.24 27.99 13.86
N SER A 237 4.74 29.16 13.43
CA SER A 237 4.28 29.81 12.20
C SER A 237 4.96 29.27 10.94
N VAL A 238 6.04 28.49 11.10
CA VAL A 238 6.69 27.75 10.02
C VAL A 238 6.47 26.26 10.27
N THR A 239 6.02 25.54 9.24
CA THR A 239 5.86 24.09 9.30
C THR A 239 7.02 23.42 8.57
N VAL A 240 7.69 22.49 9.25
CA VAL A 240 8.69 21.61 8.65
C VAL A 240 8.12 20.19 8.49
N PRO A 241 8.56 19.43 7.48
CA PRO A 241 8.21 18.03 7.36
C PRO A 241 8.52 17.26 8.64
N ALA A 242 7.79 16.18 8.92
CA ALA A 242 8.07 15.37 10.08
C ALA A 242 9.30 14.48 9.84
N GLN A 243 10.27 14.49 10.78
CA GLN A 243 11.50 13.72 10.63
C GLN A 243 11.26 12.20 10.65
N PRO A 244 12.07 11.37 9.96
CA PRO A 244 11.85 9.93 9.88
C PRO A 244 11.66 9.28 11.25
N ARG A 245 10.71 8.33 11.34
CA ARG A 245 10.51 7.52 12.55
C ARG A 245 11.75 6.68 12.83
N ALA A 246 12.12 6.52 14.10
CA ALA A 246 13.22 5.66 14.48
C ALA A 246 12.91 4.17 14.21
N ALA A 247 13.96 3.37 14.02
CA ALA A 247 13.83 1.93 13.79
C ALA A 247 13.37 1.19 15.07
N ARG A 248 13.75 1.71 16.24
CA ARG A 248 13.42 1.18 17.57
C ARG A 248 13.23 2.30 18.59
N ILE A 249 12.69 1.96 19.76
CA ILE A 249 12.57 2.88 20.90
C ILE A 249 13.90 2.89 21.65
N ALA A 250 14.85 3.65 21.14
CA ALA A 250 16.14 3.93 21.78
C ALA A 250 16.65 5.30 21.31
N ALA A 251 17.50 5.94 22.11
CA ALA A 251 18.11 7.22 21.73
C ALA A 251 19.02 7.06 20.49
N ASP A 252 19.69 5.90 20.35
CA ASP A 252 20.57 5.59 19.20
C ASP A 252 21.48 6.75 18.81
N ALA A 253 22.04 7.41 19.83
CA ALA A 253 22.79 8.63 19.70
C ALA A 253 24.20 8.33 19.16
N THR A 254 24.56 8.93 18.03
CA THR A 254 25.84 8.74 17.34
C THR A 254 26.51 10.07 17.10
N VAL A 255 27.84 10.11 17.22
CA VAL A 255 28.68 11.26 16.89
C VAL A 255 29.54 10.88 15.69
N SER A 256 29.57 11.72 14.66
CA SER A 256 30.46 11.52 13.51
C SER A 256 31.06 12.83 13.03
N ARG A 257 32.12 12.73 12.21
CA ARG A 257 32.58 13.85 11.39
C ARG A 257 31.47 14.28 10.41
N LEU A 258 31.55 15.50 9.91
CA LEU A 258 30.67 15.99 8.85
C LEU A 258 31.06 15.33 7.52
N SER A 259 30.12 14.63 6.88
CA SER A 259 30.33 14.13 5.51
C SER A 259 30.43 15.30 4.53
N ASP A 260 30.94 15.06 3.32
CA ASP A 260 31.05 16.11 2.30
C ASP A 260 29.70 16.70 1.93
N ALA A 261 28.66 15.87 1.81
CA ALA A 261 27.30 16.32 1.54
C ALA A 261 26.77 17.27 2.64
N VAL A 262 26.97 16.91 3.92
CA VAL A 262 26.58 17.77 5.05
C VAL A 262 27.38 19.07 5.06
N TRP A 263 28.69 18.98 4.87
CA TRP A 263 29.55 20.15 4.85
C TRP A 263 29.19 21.10 3.70
N SER A 264 28.96 20.55 2.50
CA SER A 264 28.58 21.30 1.31
C SER A 264 27.29 22.10 1.53
N SER A 265 26.27 21.49 2.15
CA SER A 265 25.02 22.21 2.43
C SER A 265 25.15 23.30 3.48
N MET A 266 26.11 23.21 4.40
CA MET A 266 26.39 24.23 5.41
C MET A 266 27.12 25.46 4.85
N LYS A 267 27.99 25.26 3.84
CA LYS A 267 28.77 26.35 3.22
C LYS A 267 27.84 27.41 2.60
N GLY A 268 28.12 28.68 2.88
CA GLY A 268 27.31 29.81 2.43
C GLY A 268 26.00 29.98 3.21
N ARG A 269 25.72 29.10 4.18
CA ARG A 269 24.54 29.17 5.05
C ARG A 269 25.00 29.32 6.50
N THR A 270 25.09 28.20 7.22
CA THR A 270 25.52 28.17 8.62
C THR A 270 27.03 28.22 8.80
N TRP A 271 27.83 28.13 7.72
CA TRP A 271 29.28 28.29 7.74
C TRP A 271 29.80 29.11 6.53
N ARG A 272 30.85 29.92 6.75
CA ARG A 272 31.58 30.67 5.71
C ARG A 272 33.02 30.97 6.16
N LYS A 273 33.86 31.50 5.25
CA LYS A 273 35.19 32.03 5.59
C LYS A 273 35.04 33.13 6.67
N GLY A 274 35.87 33.07 7.71
CA GLY A 274 35.81 33.95 8.87
C GLY A 274 34.97 33.41 10.04
N CYS A 275 34.34 32.23 9.90
CA CYS A 275 33.72 31.55 11.04
C CYS A 275 34.79 31.01 12.00
N PRO A 276 34.57 31.09 13.32
CA PRO A 276 35.60 30.78 14.32
C PRO A 276 35.90 29.27 14.44
N VAL A 277 35.07 28.41 13.86
CA VAL A 277 35.26 26.95 13.88
C VAL A 277 35.18 26.41 12.46
N GLY A 278 36.29 25.81 12.00
CA GLY A 278 36.36 25.10 10.72
C GLY A 278 35.73 23.71 10.77
N ARG A 279 35.62 23.06 9.60
CA ARG A 279 35.04 21.70 9.46
C ARG A 279 35.58 20.69 10.48
N GLY A 280 36.90 20.67 10.68
CA GLY A 280 37.57 19.75 11.60
C GLY A 280 37.14 19.90 13.07
N GLY A 281 36.71 21.11 13.45
CA GLY A 281 36.23 21.45 14.79
C GLY A 281 34.75 21.17 15.03
N LEU A 282 34.00 20.69 14.03
CA LEU A 282 32.58 20.40 14.14
C LEU A 282 32.28 18.91 14.05
N ARG A 283 31.22 18.48 14.73
CA ARG A 283 30.68 17.12 14.67
C ARG A 283 29.17 17.18 14.51
N ILE A 284 28.62 16.18 13.84
CA ILE A 284 27.19 15.97 13.79
C ILE A 284 26.81 14.91 14.82
N VAL A 285 25.84 15.24 15.65
CA VAL A 285 25.19 14.33 16.58
C VAL A 285 23.86 13.95 15.95
N ARG A 286 23.64 12.65 15.73
CA ARG A 286 22.34 12.11 15.31
C ARG A 286 21.73 11.34 16.44
N VAL A 287 20.48 11.64 16.77
CA VAL A 287 19.84 11.08 17.95
C VAL A 287 18.34 10.95 17.72
N SER A 288 17.76 9.92 18.29
CA SER A 288 16.33 9.72 18.34
C SER A 288 15.73 10.46 19.53
N TYR A 289 14.59 11.10 19.33
CA TYR A 289 13.91 11.93 20.31
C TYR A 289 12.41 11.63 20.33
N TRP A 290 11.75 11.92 21.45
CA TRP A 290 10.29 11.87 21.55
C TRP A 290 9.70 13.13 20.93
N ALA A 291 9.02 12.99 19.81
CA ALA A 291 8.37 14.10 19.14
C ALA A 291 7.06 14.47 19.84
N PHE A 292 6.56 15.69 19.57
CA PHE A 292 5.33 16.19 20.20
C PHE A 292 4.09 15.35 19.84
N ASP A 293 4.13 14.65 18.72
CA ASP A 293 3.08 13.70 18.29
C ASP A 293 3.19 12.32 18.98
N GLY A 294 4.10 12.15 19.94
CA GLY A 294 4.32 10.93 20.71
C GLY A 294 5.15 9.87 19.96
N TYR A 295 5.53 10.11 18.70
CA TYR A 295 6.40 9.19 17.96
C TYR A 295 7.87 9.42 18.30
N VAL A 296 8.66 8.35 18.22
CA VAL A 296 10.12 8.48 18.25
C VAL A 296 10.63 8.80 16.85
N ARG A 297 11.27 9.96 16.69
CA ARG A 297 11.82 10.46 15.42
C ARG A 297 13.33 10.59 15.50
N ARG A 298 14.02 10.66 14.36
CA ARG A 298 15.49 10.79 14.31
C ARG A 298 15.90 12.18 13.83
N GLY A 299 16.60 12.88 14.71
CA GLY A 299 17.12 14.23 14.55
C GLY A 299 18.62 14.30 14.31
N GLU A 300 19.08 15.48 13.90
CA GLU A 300 20.50 15.78 13.81
C GLU A 300 20.82 17.23 14.18
N ILE A 301 21.92 17.41 14.91
CA ILE A 301 22.41 18.70 15.40
C ILE A 301 23.92 18.76 15.20
N VAL A 302 24.45 19.90 14.75
CA VAL A 302 25.89 20.13 14.60
C VAL A 302 26.38 20.91 15.80
N VAL A 303 27.48 20.48 16.40
CA VAL A 303 28.10 21.10 17.58
C VAL A 303 29.62 21.07 17.46
N ARG A 304 30.31 21.77 18.37
CA ARG A 304 31.76 21.72 18.50
C ARG A 304 32.21 20.29 18.83
N ALA A 305 33.34 19.88 18.29
CA ALA A 305 33.88 18.54 18.51
C ALA A 305 34.07 18.23 20.01
N ALA A 306 34.51 19.22 20.79
CA ALA A 306 34.67 19.09 22.24
C ALA A 306 33.33 18.90 22.99
N SER A 307 32.24 19.50 22.49
CA SER A 307 30.91 19.41 23.11
C SER A 307 30.16 18.14 22.68
N ALA A 308 30.53 17.52 21.56
CA ALA A 308 29.77 16.45 20.92
C ALA A 308 29.48 15.23 21.81
N SER A 309 30.44 14.81 22.65
CA SER A 309 30.23 13.71 23.60
C SER A 309 29.20 14.06 24.68
N ARG A 310 29.26 15.31 25.19
CA ARG A 310 28.28 15.82 26.17
C ARG A 310 26.90 15.99 25.53
N THR A 311 26.83 16.54 24.32
CA THR A 311 25.57 16.65 23.55
C THR A 311 24.92 15.28 23.32
N LYS A 312 25.71 14.25 22.96
CA LYS A 312 25.22 12.86 22.85
C LYS A 312 24.59 12.39 24.16
N LYS A 313 25.25 12.62 25.29
CA LYS A 313 24.74 12.23 26.62
C LYS A 313 23.50 13.02 27.03
N ILE A 314 23.45 14.32 26.76
CA ILE A 314 22.28 15.19 26.98
C ILE A 314 21.06 14.62 26.28
N PHE A 315 21.12 14.43 24.95
CA PHE A 315 19.95 13.94 24.23
C PHE A 315 19.60 12.48 24.56
N THR A 316 20.58 11.67 24.99
CA THR A 316 20.30 10.33 25.53
C THR A 316 19.51 10.40 26.84
N ASP A 317 19.90 11.28 27.76
CA ASP A 317 19.21 11.47 29.04
C ASP A 317 17.83 12.14 28.85
N LEU A 318 17.71 13.11 27.93
CA LEU A 318 16.42 13.68 27.52
C LEU A 318 15.49 12.61 26.92
N PHE A 319 16.02 11.72 26.09
CA PHE A 319 15.25 10.60 25.53
C PHE A 319 14.74 9.66 26.62
N LYS A 320 15.59 9.30 27.60
CA LYS A 320 15.20 8.48 28.76
C LYS A 320 14.13 9.16 29.62
N ALA A 321 14.27 10.48 29.81
CA ALA A 321 13.29 11.30 30.51
C ALA A 321 12.00 11.54 29.72
N LYS A 322 11.90 11.05 28.47
CA LYS A 322 10.80 11.31 27.54
C LYS A 322 10.53 12.82 27.33
N ALA A 323 11.58 13.64 27.43
CA ALA A 323 11.50 15.08 27.19
C ALA A 323 11.12 15.33 25.72
N PRO A 324 10.00 16.01 25.43
CA PRO A 324 9.56 16.24 24.06
C PRO A 324 10.45 17.25 23.33
N VAL A 325 10.76 16.95 22.07
CA VAL A 325 11.40 17.86 21.12
C VAL A 325 10.51 17.95 19.89
N ARG A 326 10.17 19.14 19.38
CA ARG A 326 9.28 19.22 18.22
C ARG A 326 10.01 18.79 16.95
N SER A 327 11.12 19.45 16.66
CA SER A 327 11.98 19.14 15.53
C SER A 327 13.44 19.40 15.88
N MET A 328 14.34 18.74 15.16
CA MET A 328 15.79 18.80 15.32
C MET A 328 16.47 18.63 13.95
N TYR A 329 16.32 19.66 13.14
CA TYR A 329 16.99 19.88 11.86
C TYR A 329 18.22 20.77 12.06
N ARG A 330 19.23 20.55 11.22
CA ARG A 330 20.32 21.52 11.11
C ARG A 330 19.81 22.84 10.53
N VAL A 331 20.36 23.95 11.00
CA VAL A 331 19.90 25.29 10.63
C VAL A 331 20.11 25.60 9.12
N ASP A 332 21.04 24.92 8.43
CA ASP A 332 21.26 25.13 6.99
C ASP A 332 20.03 24.83 6.12
N ARG A 333 19.09 24.03 6.62
CA ARG A 333 17.82 23.74 5.94
C ARG A 333 16.87 24.93 5.86
N PHE A 334 17.05 25.93 6.72
CA PHE A 334 16.18 27.12 6.78
C PHE A 334 16.71 28.27 5.91
N GLY A 335 17.75 28.05 5.11
CA GLY A 335 18.27 29.09 4.23
C GLY A 335 19.27 30.02 4.88
N TYR A 336 19.69 31.03 4.11
CA TYR A 336 20.61 32.07 4.56
C TYR A 336 19.84 33.36 4.83
N SER A 337 20.10 33.96 5.98
CA SER A 337 19.57 35.27 6.36
C SER A 337 20.60 36.37 6.07
N LYS A 338 20.22 37.34 5.24
CA LYS A 338 21.05 38.51 4.92
C LYS A 338 21.28 39.40 6.14
N SER A 339 20.31 39.49 7.06
CA SER A 339 20.40 40.32 8.27
C SER A 339 21.31 39.69 9.33
N LEU A 340 21.18 38.38 9.55
CA LEU A 340 22.02 37.65 10.51
C LEU A 340 23.42 37.34 9.98
N LYS A 341 23.60 37.44 8.65
CA LYS A 341 24.79 36.97 7.92
C LYS A 341 25.11 35.54 8.35
N GLY A 342 24.19 34.60 8.11
CA GLY A 342 24.32 33.20 8.52
C GLY A 342 23.05 32.40 8.22
N GLY A 343 22.90 31.22 8.81
CA GLY A 343 21.66 30.44 8.67
C GLY A 343 20.45 31.18 9.28
N ASP A 344 19.27 31.06 8.67
CA ASP A 344 18.06 31.75 9.13
C ASP A 344 17.53 31.18 10.46
N ASP A 345 18.03 31.79 11.52
CA ASP A 345 17.70 31.47 12.91
C ASP A 345 16.25 31.81 13.25
N HIS A 346 15.72 32.90 12.68
CA HIS A 346 14.35 33.31 12.90
C HIS A 346 13.37 32.31 12.30
N GLU A 347 13.66 31.78 11.11
CA GLU A 347 12.86 30.73 10.49
C GLU A 347 12.95 29.40 11.26
N SER A 348 14.15 29.03 11.71
CA SER A 348 14.37 27.88 12.59
C SER A 348 13.55 28.00 13.91
N MET A 349 13.59 29.16 14.58
CA MET A 349 12.81 29.40 15.80
C MET A 349 11.29 29.40 15.53
N ARG A 350 10.84 30.00 14.43
CA ARG A 350 9.43 30.00 14.01
C ARG A 350 8.91 28.59 13.68
N ALA A 351 9.81 27.66 13.36
CA ALA A 351 9.52 26.24 13.17
C ALA A 351 9.64 25.40 14.46
N ASP A 352 9.96 26.04 15.59
CA ASP A 352 10.25 25.38 16.87
C ASP A 352 11.34 24.30 16.75
N ASN A 353 12.39 24.65 16.02
CA ASN A 353 13.49 23.74 15.74
C ASN A 353 14.56 23.82 16.84
N THR A 354 14.85 22.67 17.44
CA THR A 354 15.99 22.49 18.34
C THR A 354 17.27 22.54 17.51
N SER A 355 18.17 23.45 17.86
CA SER A 355 19.29 23.83 17.00
C SER A 355 20.61 23.95 17.76
N GLY A 356 21.72 23.97 17.01
CA GLY A 356 23.08 24.04 17.55
C GLY A 356 23.91 25.02 16.75
N PHE A 357 25.02 24.57 16.16
CA PHE A 357 25.93 25.41 15.38
C PHE A 357 25.22 26.22 14.28
N ASN A 358 25.42 27.53 14.33
CA ASN A 358 25.04 28.50 13.31
C ASN A 358 26.01 29.69 13.38
N CYS A 359 26.95 29.78 12.44
CA CYS A 359 27.88 30.89 12.37
C CYS A 359 27.18 32.16 11.84
N ARG A 360 26.77 33.01 12.77
CA ARG A 360 26.02 34.24 12.51
C ARG A 360 26.37 35.32 13.52
N LYS A 361 25.95 36.56 13.21
CA LYS A 361 25.95 37.62 14.21
C LYS A 361 24.86 37.39 15.28
N VAL A 362 24.98 38.03 16.44
CA VAL A 362 23.95 37.98 17.49
C VAL A 362 22.65 38.60 16.98
N VAL A 363 21.51 38.00 17.32
CA VAL A 363 20.18 38.51 16.93
C VAL A 363 19.94 39.84 17.64
N GLY A 364 19.67 40.90 16.86
CA GLY A 364 19.48 42.25 17.38
C GLY A 364 20.77 43.01 17.73
N ASN A 365 21.96 42.41 17.55
CA ASN A 365 23.24 43.10 17.74
C ASN A 365 24.32 42.54 16.80
N THR A 366 24.51 43.20 15.65
CA THR A 366 25.42 42.74 14.59
C THR A 366 26.91 42.93 14.91
N ARG A 367 27.23 43.62 16.03
CA ARG A 367 28.60 43.85 16.49
C ARG A 367 29.25 42.56 17.00
N TYR A 368 28.48 41.67 17.62
CA TYR A 368 28.98 40.44 18.25
C TYR A 368 28.68 39.18 17.44
N VAL A 369 29.55 38.19 17.60
CA VAL A 369 29.38 36.83 17.04
C VAL A 369 28.53 36.02 18.01
N SER A 370 27.51 35.33 17.50
CA SER A 370 26.64 34.50 18.34
C SER A 370 27.42 33.35 18.99
N PRO A 371 27.15 32.97 20.25
CA PRO A 371 27.67 31.75 20.87
C PRO A 371 27.49 30.48 20.01
N HIS A 372 26.38 30.40 19.25
CA HIS A 372 26.13 29.33 18.29
C HIS A 372 27.21 29.23 17.19
N SER A 373 27.95 30.29 16.92
CA SER A 373 29.05 30.29 15.94
C SER A 373 30.25 29.49 16.42
N TYR A 374 30.39 29.24 17.73
CA TYR A 374 31.43 28.40 18.30
C TYR A 374 31.00 26.93 18.42
N GLY A 375 29.73 26.63 18.17
CA GLY A 375 29.16 25.27 18.29
C GLY A 375 29.00 24.77 19.72
N THR A 376 29.08 25.67 20.71
CA THR A 376 29.00 25.40 22.15
C THR A 376 27.58 25.61 22.72
N SER A 377 26.65 26.10 21.90
CA SER A 377 25.28 26.39 22.29
C SER A 377 24.27 25.45 21.66
N ILE A 378 23.19 25.19 22.40
CA ILE A 378 22.03 24.41 21.96
C ILE A 378 20.77 25.17 22.38
N ASP A 379 19.87 25.38 21.43
CA ASP A 379 18.53 25.89 21.69
C ASP A 379 17.53 24.74 21.56
N ILE A 380 16.58 24.64 22.49
CA ILE A 380 15.56 23.57 22.49
C ILE A 380 14.15 24.14 22.61
N ASN A 381 13.28 23.69 21.69
CA ASN A 381 11.90 24.15 21.48
C ASN A 381 11.72 25.69 21.65
N PRO A 382 12.33 26.51 20.78
CA PRO A 382 12.30 27.98 20.89
C PRO A 382 10.91 28.63 20.88
N TRP A 383 9.89 27.96 20.31
CA TRP A 383 8.54 28.52 20.23
C TRP A 383 7.86 28.54 21.59
N GLU A 384 7.95 27.45 22.34
CA GLU A 384 7.44 27.37 23.71
C GLU A 384 8.38 28.01 24.74
N ASN A 385 9.65 28.26 24.36
CA ASN A 385 10.69 28.85 25.19
C ASN A 385 11.32 30.08 24.49
N PRO A 386 10.59 31.20 24.37
CA PRO A 386 11.08 32.35 23.61
C PRO A 386 12.22 33.10 24.31
N TYR A 387 13.05 33.75 23.50
CA TYR A 387 14.13 34.66 23.91
C TYR A 387 13.61 36.10 24.05
N ARG A 388 14.05 36.85 25.07
CA ARG A 388 13.73 38.28 25.25
C ARG A 388 14.82 39.14 24.61
N SER A 389 14.56 39.68 23.43
CA SER A 389 15.42 40.66 22.75
C SER A 389 15.07 42.10 23.15
N ALA A 390 15.85 43.07 22.66
CA ALA A 390 15.55 44.50 22.82
C ALA A 390 14.21 44.92 22.17
N SER A 391 13.77 44.24 21.12
CA SER A 391 12.51 44.52 20.41
C SER A 391 11.32 43.68 20.91
N GLY A 392 11.52 42.85 21.94
CA GLY A 392 10.48 42.01 22.53
C GLY A 392 10.82 40.52 22.51
N TYR A 393 9.82 39.67 22.71
CA TYR A 393 10.03 38.23 22.72
C TYR A 393 10.03 37.64 21.31
N THR A 394 11.01 36.80 21.00
CA THR A 394 11.16 36.09 19.72
C THR A 394 11.24 34.57 19.96
N PRO A 395 10.60 33.72 19.12
CA PRO A 395 9.81 34.06 17.94
C PRO A 395 8.41 34.61 18.26
N ASN A 396 7.98 34.56 19.52
CA ASN A 396 6.66 35.05 19.94
C ASN A 396 6.67 35.50 21.42
N LYS A 397 5.67 36.31 21.82
CA LYS A 397 5.41 36.70 23.21
C LYS A 397 4.43 35.77 23.94
N SER A 398 3.67 34.96 23.22
CA SER A 398 2.55 34.18 23.78
C SER A 398 2.97 33.14 24.81
N TRP A 399 4.20 32.63 24.74
CA TRP A 399 4.69 31.57 25.62
C TRP A 399 5.59 32.02 26.79
N HIS A 400 5.98 33.31 26.87
CA HIS A 400 6.96 33.78 27.86
C HIS A 400 6.56 33.58 29.33
N LYS A 401 5.24 33.50 29.62
CA LYS A 401 4.72 33.25 30.97
C LYS A 401 4.91 31.81 31.44
N ARG A 402 5.21 30.86 30.54
CA ARG A 402 5.52 29.45 30.85
C ARG A 402 4.45 28.73 31.67
N SER A 403 3.18 29.08 31.44
CA SER A 403 2.04 28.60 32.22
C SER A 403 1.80 27.10 32.00
N LYS A 404 1.52 26.63 30.78
CA LYS A 404 1.31 25.21 30.43
C LYS A 404 1.60 24.93 28.95
N PRO A 405 1.99 23.69 28.55
CA PRO A 405 2.24 22.54 29.42
C PRO A 405 3.68 22.49 29.96
N ALA A 406 3.82 21.99 31.19
CA ALA A 406 5.09 21.86 31.90
C ALA A 406 6.16 21.07 31.15
N SER A 407 5.73 20.11 30.33
CA SER A 407 6.60 19.22 29.58
C SER A 407 7.44 19.92 28.51
N VAL A 408 7.10 21.15 28.15
CA VAL A 408 7.75 21.89 27.05
C VAL A 408 8.07 23.36 27.40
N THR A 409 7.73 23.83 28.60
CA THR A 409 8.01 25.21 29.06
C THR A 409 8.97 25.21 30.25
N TYR A 410 10.20 25.70 30.09
CA TYR A 410 11.25 25.56 31.11
C TYR A 410 11.12 26.57 32.25
N ARG A 411 10.84 26.07 33.45
CA ARG A 411 10.41 26.96 34.56
C ARG A 411 11.52 27.43 35.48
N GLY A 412 12.63 26.72 35.58
CA GLY A 412 13.68 27.01 36.56
C GLY A 412 14.79 25.98 36.55
N SER A 413 15.76 26.13 37.46
CA SER A 413 16.81 25.14 37.72
C SER A 413 16.28 23.76 38.14
N GLY A 414 15.03 23.71 38.63
CA GLY A 414 14.32 22.48 38.98
C GLY A 414 13.78 21.69 37.78
N ASP A 415 13.69 22.32 36.60
CA ASP A 415 13.09 21.74 35.40
C ASP A 415 13.87 20.51 34.91
N PRO A 416 13.20 19.41 34.51
CA PRO A 416 13.88 18.19 34.06
C PRO A 416 14.86 18.41 32.91
N VAL A 417 14.52 19.27 31.93
CA VAL A 417 15.41 19.56 30.80
C VAL A 417 16.62 20.33 31.29
N VAL A 418 16.39 21.38 32.08
CA VAL A 418 17.47 22.21 32.64
C VAL A 418 18.43 21.38 33.50
N LYS A 419 17.90 20.46 34.33
CA LYS A 419 18.71 19.53 35.13
C LYS A 419 19.59 18.64 34.26
N VAL A 420 19.07 18.10 33.16
CA VAL A 420 19.85 17.25 32.24
C VAL A 420 20.98 18.04 31.59
N PHE A 421 20.72 19.25 31.09
CA PHE A 421 21.78 20.09 30.52
C PHE A 421 22.86 20.44 31.56
N ARG A 422 22.45 20.87 32.77
CA ARG A 422 23.38 21.20 33.86
C ARG A 422 24.23 20.02 34.30
N LYS A 423 23.65 18.81 34.37
CA LYS A 423 24.37 17.56 34.67
C LYS A 423 25.54 17.33 33.69
N HIS A 424 25.41 17.80 32.45
CA HIS A 424 26.43 17.66 31.41
C HIS A 424 27.20 18.98 31.18
N GLY A 425 27.24 19.88 32.16
CA GLY A 425 28.08 21.08 32.14
C GLY A 425 27.52 22.29 31.39
N PHE A 426 26.30 22.19 30.83
CA PHE A 426 25.68 23.34 30.15
C PHE A 426 24.96 24.25 31.15
N ARG A 427 25.18 25.55 31.03
CA ARG A 427 24.46 26.61 31.73
C ARG A 427 23.20 27.00 30.95
N TRP A 428 22.11 27.19 31.67
CA TRP A 428 20.86 27.73 31.12
C TRP A 428 20.80 29.24 31.33
N LEU A 429 20.44 30.01 30.30
CA LEU A 429 20.37 31.48 30.39
C LEU A 429 19.08 32.02 31.02
N GLY A 430 18.14 31.13 31.34
CA GLY A 430 17.02 31.46 32.21
C GLY A 430 16.05 32.48 31.61
N LYS A 431 15.55 33.42 32.43
CA LYS A 431 14.47 34.34 32.05
C LYS A 431 14.81 35.26 30.87
N ALA A 432 16.10 35.49 30.59
CA ALA A 432 16.53 36.30 29.46
C ALA A 432 16.44 35.51 28.15
N ASP A 433 16.79 34.22 28.17
CA ASP A 433 16.80 33.34 27.02
C ASP A 433 16.38 31.92 27.43
N LEU A 434 15.08 31.65 27.25
CA LEU A 434 14.46 30.46 27.81
C LEU A 434 14.89 29.17 27.10
N HIS A 435 15.23 29.22 25.81
CA HIS A 435 15.62 28.02 25.07
C HIS A 435 17.12 27.72 25.13
N HIS A 436 17.95 28.69 25.53
CA HIS A 436 19.39 28.62 25.32
C HIS A 436 20.17 27.92 26.43
N PHE A 437 21.03 27.00 26.00
CA PHE A 437 21.99 26.30 26.83
C PHE A 437 23.39 26.43 26.23
N GLN A 438 24.40 26.70 27.06
CA GLN A 438 25.80 26.86 26.62
C GLN A 438 26.77 26.18 27.59
N ASP A 439 27.80 25.51 27.07
CA ASP A 439 28.84 24.84 27.87
C ASP A 439 30.12 25.66 28.12
#